data_AF-A0A8T3U6F5-F1
#
_entry.id   AF-A0A8T3U6F5-F1
#
_cell.length_a   1.000
_cell.length_b   1.000
_cell.length_c   1.000
_cell.angle_alpha   90.00
_cell.angle_beta   90.00
_cell.angle_gamma   90.00
#
_symmetry.space_group_name_H-M   'P 1'
#
loop_
_entity.id
_entity.type
_entity.pdbx_description
1 polymer ?
#
loop_
_entity_poly.entity_id
_entity_poly.type
_entity_poly.pdbx_seq_one_letter_code
_entity_poly.pdbx_strand_id
1 'polypeptide(L)'
;MADIQYANAYTEVLDILKYISKEDYEKIPKSKIKVFEENSNKNYHFTYDENKTLDEQNVSEITKVIIAILFRDYWATKEQRYIIIKKQQEIKDQKQKELMAKFEQNKNISEKDLKKVDVASDLDLDIDYKSLGANVQLYKKEEGFLEKLINKIKGFFNI
;
A
#
# COMPACT_ATOMS: atom_id res chain seq x y z
N MET A 1 0.31 7.32 20.88
CA MET A 1 0.49 8.33 19.81
C MET A 1 0.69 7.56 18.53
N ALA A 2 -0.06 7.85 17.46
CA ALA A 2 0.28 7.32 16.15
C ALA A 2 1.72 7.74 15.83
N ASP A 3 2.51 6.82 15.29
CA ASP A 3 3.84 7.15 14.76
C ASP A 3 3.70 8.33 13.79
N ILE A 4 4.56 9.34 13.94
CA ILE A 4 4.51 10.59 13.17
C ILE A 4 4.50 10.33 11.66
N GLN A 5 5.13 9.26 11.20
CA GLN A 5 5.12 8.86 9.80
C GLN A 5 3.71 8.45 9.34
N TYR A 6 3.00 7.66 10.14
CA TYR A 6 1.60 7.28 9.87
C TYR A 6 0.66 8.48 10.00
N ALA A 7 0.88 9.34 10.98
CA ALA A 7 0.08 10.55 11.14
C ALA A 7 0.22 11.50 9.94
N ASN A 8 1.45 11.69 9.43
CA ASN A 8 1.69 12.45 8.19
C ASN A 8 1.03 11.76 6.99
N ALA A 9 1.18 10.45 6.86
CA ALA A 9 0.57 9.69 5.77
C ALA A 9 -0.95 9.83 5.75
N TYR A 10 -1.61 9.79 6.91
CA TYR A 10 -3.05 10.03 6.99
C TYR A 10 -3.45 11.43 6.56
N THR A 11 -2.63 12.46 6.83
CA THR A 11 -2.85 13.80 6.28
C THR A 11 -2.79 13.79 4.74
N GLU A 12 -1.80 13.13 4.15
CA GLU A 12 -1.68 13.04 2.68
C GLU A 12 -2.83 12.25 2.05
N VAL A 13 -3.23 11.12 2.66
CA VAL A 13 -4.38 10.32 2.23
C VAL A 13 -5.64 11.20 2.19
N LEU A 14 -5.91 11.93 3.28
CA LEU A 14 -7.08 12.82 3.34
C LEU A 14 -7.05 13.89 2.26
N ASP A 15 -5.87 14.42 1.93
CA ASP A 15 -5.75 15.44 0.89
C ASP A 15 -5.99 14.85 -0.50
N ILE A 16 -5.41 13.69 -0.82
CA ILE A 16 -5.65 12.95 -2.08
C ILE A 16 -7.14 12.62 -2.23
N LEU A 17 -7.80 12.19 -1.16
CA LEU A 17 -9.21 11.80 -1.19
C LEU A 17 -10.16 12.95 -1.58
N LYS A 18 -9.75 14.22 -1.44
CA LYS A 18 -10.55 15.39 -1.88
C LYS A 18 -10.75 15.45 -3.39
N TYR A 19 -9.85 14.83 -4.15
CA TYR A 19 -9.84 14.84 -5.61
C TYR A 19 -10.50 13.60 -6.21
N ILE A 20 -10.92 12.66 -5.37
CA ILE A 20 -11.65 11.46 -5.78
C ILE A 20 -13.09 11.83 -6.11
N SER A 21 -13.68 11.12 -7.08
CA SER A 21 -15.09 11.32 -7.41
C SER A 21 -15.97 11.08 -6.18
N LYS A 22 -17.06 11.84 -6.04
CA LYS A 22 -17.98 11.67 -4.91
C LYS A 22 -18.48 10.22 -4.80
N GLU A 23 -18.79 9.59 -5.94
CA GLU A 23 -19.24 8.21 -5.99
C GLU A 23 -18.20 7.23 -5.42
N ASP A 24 -16.93 7.39 -5.80
CA ASP A 24 -15.86 6.52 -5.33
C ASP A 24 -15.47 6.79 -3.88
N TYR A 25 -15.56 8.05 -3.45
CA TYR A 25 -15.36 8.42 -2.05
C TYR A 25 -16.43 7.77 -1.15
N GLU A 26 -17.69 7.77 -1.57
CA GLU A 26 -18.81 7.18 -0.82
C GLU A 26 -18.73 5.64 -0.70
N LYS A 27 -17.93 4.96 -1.54
CA LYS A 27 -17.65 3.52 -1.42
C LYS A 27 -16.76 3.19 -0.20
N ILE A 28 -16.00 4.16 0.33
CA ILE A 28 -15.15 3.95 1.51
C ILE A 28 -16.02 4.02 2.79
N PRO A 29 -15.95 3.02 3.69
CA PRO A 29 -16.64 3.09 4.97
C PRO A 29 -16.23 4.32 5.77
N LYS A 30 -17.22 5.08 6.26
CA LYS A 30 -16.98 6.28 7.07
C LYS A 30 -16.09 6.04 8.29
N SER A 31 -16.14 4.83 8.87
CA SER A 31 -15.26 4.44 9.97
C SER A 31 -13.78 4.44 9.58
N LYS A 32 -13.43 4.11 8.33
CA LYS A 32 -12.05 4.16 7.83
C LYS A 32 -11.59 5.60 7.63
N ILE A 33 -12.44 6.44 7.04
CA ILE A 33 -12.16 7.88 6.89
C ILE A 33 -11.92 8.53 8.26
N LYS A 34 -12.79 8.24 9.23
CA LYS A 34 -12.68 8.76 10.60
C LYS A 34 -11.35 8.40 11.26
N VAL A 35 -10.83 7.18 11.05
CA VAL A 35 -9.50 6.79 11.54
C VAL A 35 -8.41 7.72 10.98
N PHE A 36 -8.44 8.04 9.68
CA PHE A 36 -7.48 8.97 9.08
C PHE A 36 -7.64 10.39 9.65
N GLU A 37 -8.87 10.86 9.82
CA GLU A 37 -9.16 12.18 10.38
C GLU A 37 -8.68 12.34 11.83
N GLU A 38 -8.91 11.35 12.67
CA GLU A 38 -8.54 11.36 14.09
C GLU A 38 -7.04 11.21 14.32
N ASN A 39 -6.35 10.45 13.45
CA ASN A 39 -4.93 10.14 13.62
C ASN A 39 -4.00 10.97 12.71
N SER A 40 -4.54 11.85 11.87
CA SER A 40 -3.75 12.71 10.98
C SER A 40 -2.98 13.78 11.76
N ASN A 41 -1.78 14.10 11.27
CA ASN A 41 -0.97 15.17 11.82
C ASN A 41 -1.49 16.53 11.36
N LYS A 42 -2.09 17.30 12.27
CA LYS A 42 -2.64 18.63 12.01
C LYS A 42 -1.59 19.71 11.74
N ASN A 43 -0.33 19.47 12.10
CA ASN A 43 0.77 20.42 11.88
C ASN A 43 1.54 20.14 10.59
N TYR A 44 1.32 18.98 9.96
CA TYR A 44 1.89 18.66 8.66
C TYR A 44 0.95 19.12 7.56
N HIS A 45 1.52 19.76 6.54
CA HIS A 45 0.75 20.32 5.41
C HIS A 45 1.21 19.65 4.13
N PHE A 46 0.25 19.09 3.41
CA PHE A 46 0.45 18.46 2.12
C PHE A 46 -0.72 18.87 1.21
N THR A 47 -0.41 19.18 -0.04
CA THR A 47 -1.40 19.55 -1.06
C THR A 47 -1.18 18.66 -2.28
N TYR A 48 -2.20 17.89 -2.64
CA TYR A 48 -2.18 17.03 -3.80
C TYR A 48 -2.44 17.84 -5.09
N ASP A 49 -1.62 17.59 -6.11
CA ASP A 49 -1.78 18.14 -7.47
C ASP A 49 -2.27 17.05 -8.43
N GLU A 50 -3.51 17.17 -8.89
CA GLU A 50 -4.13 16.25 -9.85
C GLU A 50 -3.44 16.21 -11.23
N ASN A 51 -2.63 17.22 -11.54
CA ASN A 51 -1.87 17.27 -12.78
C ASN A 51 -0.61 16.40 -12.73
N LYS A 52 -0.17 15.96 -11.55
CA LYS A 52 1.02 15.12 -11.36
C LYS A 52 0.65 13.70 -10.93
N THR A 53 1.58 12.77 -11.09
CA THR A 53 1.45 11.40 -10.54
C THR A 53 1.70 11.39 -9.02
N LEU A 54 1.39 10.29 -8.33
CA LEU A 54 1.78 10.12 -6.92
C LEU A 54 3.31 10.10 -6.73
N ASP A 55 4.06 9.62 -7.72
CA ASP A 55 5.53 9.49 -7.65
C ASP A 55 6.26 10.77 -8.05
N GLU A 56 5.63 11.61 -8.88
CA GLU A 56 6.12 12.97 -9.22
C GLU A 56 5.95 13.96 -8.07
N GLN A 57 5.29 13.54 -7.00
CA GLN A 57 5.00 14.32 -5.82
C GLN A 57 5.66 13.67 -4.61
N ASN A 58 5.98 14.46 -3.59
CA ASN A 58 6.57 13.97 -2.33
C ASN A 58 5.52 13.25 -1.46
N VAL A 59 4.79 12.29 -2.04
CA VAL A 59 3.84 11.42 -1.34
C VAL A 59 4.64 10.33 -0.63
N SER A 60 4.40 10.15 0.66
CA SER A 60 5.08 9.12 1.44
C SER A 60 4.72 7.71 0.96
N GLU A 61 5.67 6.77 1.13
CA GLU A 61 5.44 5.37 0.78
C GLU A 61 4.25 4.77 1.55
N ILE A 62 4.06 5.16 2.82
CA ILE A 62 2.92 4.71 3.63
C ILE A 62 1.60 5.19 3.01
N THR A 63 1.53 6.43 2.52
CA THR A 63 0.34 6.94 1.81
C THR A 63 0.06 6.13 0.56
N LYS A 64 1.07 5.86 -0.27
CA LYS A 64 0.91 5.05 -1.49
C LYS A 64 0.35 3.65 -1.17
N VAL A 65 0.83 3.04 -0.08
CA VAL A 65 0.32 1.76 0.42
C VAL A 65 -1.17 1.86 0.81
N ILE A 66 -1.54 2.88 1.57
CA ILE A 66 -2.94 3.06 1.99
C ILE A 66 -3.86 3.28 0.77
N ILE A 67 -3.45 4.11 -0.20
CA ILE A 67 -4.21 4.32 -1.43
C ILE A 67 -4.36 3.01 -2.23
N ALA A 68 -3.32 2.19 -2.32
CA ALA A 68 -3.39 0.89 -2.98
C ALA A 68 -4.37 -0.07 -2.29
N ILE A 69 -4.44 -0.06 -0.95
CA ILE A 69 -5.42 -0.82 -0.17
C ILE A 69 -6.85 -0.33 -0.46
N LEU A 70 -7.07 0.98 -0.43
CA LEU A 70 -8.38 1.56 -0.75
C LEU A 70 -8.82 1.20 -2.18
N PHE A 71 -7.89 1.24 -3.14
CA PHE A 71 -8.15 0.81 -4.51
C PHE A 71 -8.59 -0.65 -4.56
N ARG A 72 -7.80 -1.57 -3.99
CA ARG A 72 -8.14 -3.00 -3.95
C ARG A 72 -9.52 -3.23 -3.33
N ASP A 73 -9.83 -2.50 -2.26
CA ASP A 73 -10.97 -2.84 -1.43
C ASP A 73 -12.30 -2.21 -1.84
N TYR A 74 -12.26 -1.02 -2.43
CA TYR A 74 -13.45 -0.20 -2.68
C TYR A 74 -13.62 0.24 -4.14
N TRP A 75 -12.53 0.31 -4.92
CA TRP A 75 -12.59 0.86 -6.28
C TRP A 75 -12.35 -0.20 -7.37
N ALA A 76 -11.60 -1.26 -7.07
CA ALA A 76 -11.30 -2.32 -8.01
C ALA A 76 -12.55 -3.15 -8.36
N THR A 77 -12.64 -3.56 -9.62
CA THR A 77 -13.62 -4.57 -10.04
C THR A 77 -13.32 -5.92 -9.38
N LYS A 78 -14.29 -6.83 -9.38
CA LYS A 78 -14.10 -8.19 -8.84
C LYS A 78 -12.91 -8.90 -9.49
N GLU A 79 -12.75 -8.78 -10.80
CA GLU A 79 -11.64 -9.37 -11.56
C GLU A 79 -10.30 -8.72 -11.21
N GLN A 80 -10.24 -7.39 -11.18
CA GLN A 80 -9.02 -6.66 -10.79
C GLN A 80 -8.60 -7.02 -9.36
N ARG A 81 -9.54 -7.04 -8.42
CA ARG A 81 -9.30 -7.41 -7.02
C ARG A 81 -8.78 -8.83 -6.90
N TYR A 82 -9.37 -9.79 -7.62
CA TYR A 82 -8.90 -11.17 -7.67
C TYR A 82 -7.45 -11.26 -8.17
N ILE A 83 -7.12 -10.58 -9.27
CA ILE A 83 -5.76 -10.55 -9.83
C ILE A 83 -4.76 -9.96 -8.83
N ILE A 84 -5.11 -8.85 -8.18
CA ILE A 84 -4.27 -8.19 -7.16
C ILE A 84 -4.00 -9.16 -6.01
N ILE A 85 -5.04 -9.77 -5.44
CA ILE A 85 -4.90 -10.71 -4.31
C ILE A 85 -4.06 -11.92 -4.71
N LYS A 86 -4.29 -12.48 -5.91
CA LYS A 86 -3.52 -13.63 -6.40
C LYS A 86 -2.02 -13.30 -6.50
N LYS A 87 -1.67 -12.15 -7.10
CA LYS A 87 -0.27 -11.70 -7.19
C LYS A 87 0.35 -11.44 -5.82
N GLN A 88 -0.41 -10.85 -4.89
CA GLN A 88 0.04 -10.65 -3.52
C GLN A 88 0.38 -11.99 -2.84
N GLN A 89 -0.44 -13.02 -3.05
CA GLN A 89 -0.18 -14.36 -2.52
C GLN A 89 1.07 -14.98 -3.15
N GLU A 90 1.22 -14.90 -4.46
CA GLU A 90 2.39 -15.43 -5.17
C GLU A 90 3.70 -14.79 -4.68
N ILE A 91 3.72 -13.48 -4.45
CA ILE A 91 4.88 -12.76 -3.90
C ILE A 91 5.18 -13.21 -2.46
N LYS A 92 4.15 -13.37 -1.62
CA LYS A 92 4.31 -13.88 -0.24
C LYS A 92 4.90 -15.27 -0.23
N ASP A 93 4.39 -16.17 -1.07
CA ASP A 93 4.87 -17.55 -1.18
C ASP A 93 6.33 -17.60 -1.67
N GLN A 94 6.71 -16.76 -2.62
CA GLN A 94 8.10 -16.65 -3.10
C GLN A 94 9.04 -16.17 -1.98
N LYS A 95 8.68 -15.11 -1.27
CA LYS A 95 9.44 -14.62 -0.10
C LYS A 95 9.62 -15.68 0.97
N GLN A 96 8.56 -16.43 1.28
CA GLN A 96 8.62 -17.50 2.27
C GLN A 96 9.59 -18.60 1.83
N LYS A 97 9.56 -19.00 0.55
CA LYS A 97 10.51 -19.97 -0.01
C LYS A 97 11.96 -19.46 0.05
N GLU A 98 12.20 -18.20 -0.30
CA GLU A 98 13.54 -17.60 -0.20
C GLU A 98 14.05 -17.56 1.24
N LEU A 99 13.18 -17.22 2.20
CA LEU A 99 13.51 -17.21 3.61
C LEU A 99 13.85 -18.62 4.11
N MET A 100 13.05 -19.62 3.75
CA MET A 100 13.31 -21.02 4.07
C MET A 100 14.65 -21.49 3.48
N ALA A 101 14.93 -21.17 2.21
CA ALA A 101 16.20 -21.52 1.57
C ALA A 101 17.41 -20.87 2.27
N LYS A 102 17.30 -19.60 2.68
CA LYS A 102 18.35 -18.91 3.48
C LYS A 102 18.54 -19.58 4.84
N PHE A 103 17.45 -19.96 5.51
CA PHE A 103 17.54 -20.71 6.78
C PHE A 103 18.21 -22.07 6.60
N GLU A 104 17.88 -22.83 5.54
CA GLU A 104 18.51 -24.12 5.24
C GLU A 104 20.01 -23.98 4.94
N GLN A 105 20.42 -22.94 4.19
CA GLN A 105 21.84 -22.64 3.95
C GLN A 105 22.58 -22.29 5.25
N ASN A 106 21.93 -21.55 6.15
CA ASN A 106 22.50 -21.13 7.44
C ASN A 106 22.43 -22.20 8.52
N LYS A 107 21.68 -23.29 8.34
CA LYS A 107 21.62 -24.43 9.26
C LYS A 107 22.95 -25.18 9.39
N ASN A 108 23.91 -24.90 8.50
CA ASN A 108 25.30 -25.34 8.61
C ASN A 108 26.14 -24.48 9.60
N ILE A 109 25.54 -23.55 10.32
CA ILE A 109 26.18 -22.72 11.37
C ILE A 109 25.74 -23.27 12.74
N SER A 110 26.71 -23.49 13.64
CA SER A 110 26.52 -24.22 14.90
C SER A 110 25.52 -23.55 15.86
N GLU A 111 24.80 -24.34 16.65
CA GLU A 111 23.78 -23.93 17.64
C GLU A 111 24.25 -22.89 18.70
N LYS A 112 25.54 -22.53 18.74
CA LYS A 112 26.12 -21.63 19.74
C LYS A 112 25.82 -20.14 19.49
N ASP A 113 25.32 -19.78 18.30
CA ASP A 113 25.17 -18.37 17.87
C ASP A 113 23.74 -17.80 17.98
N LEU A 114 22.74 -18.61 18.36
CA LEU A 114 21.33 -18.19 18.39
C LEU A 114 20.89 -17.77 19.79
N LYS A 115 21.09 -16.48 20.14
CA LYS A 115 20.34 -15.84 21.24
C LYS A 115 19.55 -14.63 20.76
N LYS A 116 18.24 -14.73 21.01
CA LYS A 116 17.18 -13.71 21.12
C LYS A 116 16.68 -13.09 19.82
N VAL A 117 15.52 -13.58 19.37
CA VAL A 117 14.48 -12.69 18.83
C VAL A 117 13.15 -13.15 19.40
N ASP A 118 12.63 -12.40 20.38
CA ASP A 118 11.24 -12.48 20.81
C ASP A 118 10.39 -11.73 19.78
N VAL A 119 9.41 -12.39 19.15
CA VAL A 119 8.40 -11.72 18.32
C VAL A 119 7.02 -12.10 18.83
N ALA A 120 6.59 -11.41 19.87
CA ALA A 120 5.18 -11.22 20.16
C ALA A 120 4.83 -9.74 19.91
N SER A 121 3.60 -9.53 19.45
CA SER A 121 2.85 -8.26 19.34
C SER A 121 3.37 -7.23 18.33
N ASP A 122 2.67 -7.04 17.20
CA ASP A 122 1.52 -6.11 17.16
C ASP A 122 0.95 -5.96 15.74
N LEU A 123 -0.38 -5.98 15.68
CA LEU A 123 -1.27 -5.66 14.55
C LEU A 123 -1.10 -6.42 13.22
N ASP A 124 -2.17 -7.13 12.90
CA ASP A 124 -2.58 -7.63 11.59
C ASP A 124 -2.57 -6.51 10.52
N LEU A 125 -1.37 -6.21 9.98
CA LEU A 125 -1.11 -5.35 8.83
C LEU A 125 0.06 -5.89 7.98
N ASP A 126 0.21 -7.21 7.94
CA ASP A 126 1.33 -7.86 7.26
C ASP A 126 1.09 -7.95 5.73
N ILE A 127 1.15 -6.78 5.09
CA ILE A 127 1.58 -6.64 3.70
C ILE A 127 2.77 -5.67 3.71
N ASP A 128 3.97 -6.23 3.81
CA ASP A 128 5.22 -5.54 3.49
C ASP A 128 5.25 -5.17 2.00
N TYR A 129 4.68 -4.01 1.67
CA TYR A 129 4.62 -3.45 0.32
C TYR A 129 5.99 -3.11 -0.27
N LYS A 130 7.07 -3.14 0.52
CA LYS A 130 8.44 -3.02 0.01
C LYS A 130 8.79 -4.14 -0.97
N SER A 131 8.03 -5.25 -1.02
CA SER A 131 8.14 -6.26 -2.08
C SER A 131 7.04 -6.27 -3.14
N LEU A 132 6.11 -5.32 -3.10
CA LEU A 132 5.15 -5.12 -4.19
C LEU A 132 5.74 -4.28 -5.34
N GLY A 133 7.06 -4.21 -5.45
CA GLY A 133 7.78 -3.65 -6.60
C GLY A 133 7.62 -4.44 -7.91
N ALA A 134 6.56 -5.23 -8.09
CA ALA A 134 6.39 -6.12 -9.24
C ALA A 134 4.99 -6.05 -9.87
N ASN A 135 4.93 -5.35 -11.00
CA ASN A 135 4.13 -5.69 -12.19
C ASN A 135 2.66 -6.13 -11.99
N VAL A 136 1.77 -5.21 -11.61
CA VAL A 136 0.31 -5.40 -11.74
C VAL A 136 -0.18 -4.84 -13.07
N GLN A 137 -0.26 -5.67 -14.12
CA GLN A 137 -0.95 -5.32 -15.37
C GLN A 137 -2.45 -5.12 -15.09
N LEU A 138 -2.90 -3.86 -15.14
CA LEU A 138 -4.30 -3.47 -14.98
C LEU A 138 -4.99 -3.36 -16.35
N TYR A 139 -5.97 -4.24 -16.57
CA TYR A 139 -6.85 -4.24 -17.73
C TYR A 139 -7.87 -3.08 -17.67
N LYS A 140 -8.17 -2.55 -18.85
CA LYS A 140 -8.76 -1.24 -19.17
C LYS A 140 -10.29 -1.18 -19.00
N LYS A 141 -10.84 -0.09 -18.42
CA LYS A 141 -12.23 0.36 -18.68
C LYS A 141 -12.43 1.86 -18.34
N GLU A 142 -13.04 2.56 -19.30
CA GLU A 142 -13.60 3.93 -19.39
C GLU A 142 -13.18 5.02 -18.36
N GLU A 143 -12.68 6.13 -18.93
CA GLU A 143 -11.84 7.15 -18.29
C GLU A 143 -12.47 7.83 -17.04
N GLY A 144 -11.93 7.48 -15.87
CA GLY A 144 -12.12 8.20 -14.61
C GLY A 144 -10.83 8.80 -14.03
N PHE A 145 -10.95 9.73 -13.09
CA PHE A 145 -9.82 10.32 -12.35
C PHE A 145 -8.88 9.26 -11.72
N LEU A 146 -9.44 8.16 -11.21
CA LEU A 146 -8.69 7.02 -10.69
C LEU A 146 -7.84 6.34 -11.76
N GLU A 147 -8.34 6.23 -12.99
CA GLU A 147 -7.59 5.67 -14.12
C GLU A 147 -6.47 6.62 -14.54
N LYS A 148 -6.65 7.95 -14.45
CA LYS A 148 -5.57 8.93 -14.68
C LYS A 148 -4.48 8.83 -13.62
N LEU A 149 -4.84 8.76 -12.34
CA LEU A 149 -3.92 8.57 -11.23
C LEU A 149 -3.07 7.30 -11.40
N ILE A 150 -3.71 6.20 -11.80
CA ILE A 150 -3.08 4.88 -11.91
C ILE A 150 -2.37 4.66 -13.25
N ASN A 151 -2.88 5.16 -14.37
CA ASN A 151 -2.21 5.09 -15.67
C ASN A 151 -0.91 5.90 -15.69
N LYS A 152 -0.87 6.98 -14.91
CA LYS A 152 0.34 7.77 -14.64
C LYS A 152 1.41 6.98 -13.86
N ILE A 153 1.02 5.99 -13.08
CA ILE A 153 1.91 5.10 -12.29
C ILE A 153 2.43 3.91 -13.15
N LYS A 154 1.75 3.54 -14.24
CA LYS A 154 2.13 2.40 -15.10
C LYS A 154 3.56 2.48 -15.66
N GLY A 155 4.04 3.69 -15.95
CA GLY A 155 5.38 3.92 -16.52
C GLY A 155 6.55 3.44 -15.65
N PHE A 156 6.36 3.30 -14.33
CA PHE A 156 7.41 2.86 -13.41
C PHE A 156 7.47 1.34 -13.18
N PHE A 157 6.43 0.59 -13.58
CA PHE A 157 6.36 -0.86 -13.36
C PHE A 157 6.75 -1.70 -14.59
N ASN A 158 7.17 -1.08 -15.68
CA ASN A 158 7.46 -1.73 -16.96
C ASN A 158 6.25 -2.53 -17.51
N ILE A 159 5.09 -1.84 -17.57
CA ILE A 159 3.84 -2.27 -18.23
C ILE A 159 3.29 -1.11 -19.06
#